data_AF-I6D628-F1
#
_entry.id   AF-I6D628-F1
#
_cell.length_a   1.000
_cell.length_b   1.000
_cell.length_c   1.000
_cell.angle_alpha   90.00
_cell.angle_beta   90.00
_cell.angle_gamma   90.00
#
_symmetry.space_group_name_H-M   'P 1'
#
loop_
_entity.id
_entity.type
_entity.pdbx_description
1 polymer ?
#
loop_
_entity_poly.entity_id
_entity_poly.type
_entity_poly.pdbx_seq_one_letter_code
_entity_poly.pdbx_strand_id
1 'polypeptide(L)' 'MLVSDRFTGERFLNRHRMIYSTLAEELSTTVHALALHTYTIKEWEGLQDTVFASPPCRGAGSIA' A
#
# COMPACT_ATOMS: atom_id res chain seq x y z
N MET A 1 0.22 -2.75 -1.58
CA MET A 1 -1.15 -2.26 -1.85
C MET A 1 -2.13 -3.38 -1.57
N LEU A 2 -3.25 -3.10 -0.91
CA LEU A 2 -4.29 -4.08 -0.59
C LEU A 2 -5.67 -3.54 -0.98
N VAL A 3 -6.51 -4.41 -1.54
CA VAL A 3 -7.92 -4.15 -1.84
C VAL A 3 -8.78 -5.13 -1.05
N SER A 4 -9.73 -4.64 -0.25
CA SER A 4 -10.62 -5.50 0.54
C SER A 4 -11.94 -4.80 0.87
N ASP A 5 -13.01 -5.57 0.91
CA ASP A 5 -14.32 -5.19 1.43
C ASP A 5 -14.28 -4.77 2.90
N ARG A 6 -13.36 -5.33 3.70
CA ARG A 6 -13.13 -5.00 5.11
C ARG A 6 -12.77 -3.54 5.36
N PHE A 7 -12.37 -2.80 4.33
CA PHE A 7 -12.07 -1.38 4.43
C PHE A 7 -13.29 -0.47 4.21
N THR A 8 -14.44 -1.04 3.86
CA THR A 8 -15.67 -0.29 3.59
C THR A 8 -16.19 0.35 4.86
N GLY A 9 -16.40 1.67 4.85
CA GLY A 9 -16.83 2.43 6.02
C GLY A 9 -15.71 2.73 7.03
N GLU A 10 -14.53 2.14 6.87
CA GLU A 10 -13.39 2.39 7.73
C GLU A 10 -12.58 3.60 7.29
N ARG A 11 -12.17 4.40 8.27
CA ARG A 11 -11.24 5.51 8.05
C ARG A 11 -9.84 4.98 7.77
N PHE A 12 -9.04 5.77 7.05
CA PHE A 12 -7.67 5.44 6.66
C PHE A 12 -6.80 4.90 7.82
N LEU A 13 -6.82 5.59 8.97
CA LEU A 13 -6.05 5.17 10.14
C LEU A 13 -6.49 3.79 10.69
N ASN A 14 -7.78 3.48 10.64
CA ASN A 14 -8.29 2.17 11.08
C ASN A 14 -7.85 1.06 10.13
N ARG A 15 -7.91 1.30 8.81
CA ARG A 15 -7.40 0.37 7.80
C ARG A 15 -5.92 0.03 8.06
N HIS A 16 -5.11 1.04 8.40
CA HIS A 16 -3.70 0.85 8.75
C HIS A 16 -3.52 0.05 10.03
N ARG A 17 -4.26 0.39 11.09
CA ARG A 17 -4.21 -0.34 12.36
C ARG A 17 -4.57 -1.81 12.19
N MET A 18 -5.59 -2.14 11.40
CA MET A 18 -5.95 -3.53 11.11
C MET A 18 -4.79 -4.33 10.50
N ILE A 19 -4.08 -3.73 9.54
CA ILE A 19 -2.92 -4.35 8.89
C ILE A 19 -1.75 -4.47 9.87
N TYR A 20 -1.45 -3.40 10.60
CA TYR A 20 -0.35 -3.38 11.57
C TYR A 20 -0.57 -4.35 12.73
N SER A 21 -1.82 -4.54 13.18
CA SER A 21 -2.15 -5.55 14.19
C SER A 21 -1.91 -6.96 13.68
N THR A 22 -2.11 -7.20 12.38
CA THR A 22 -1.83 -8.50 11.76
C THR A 22 -0.33 -8.75 11.59
N LEU A 23 0.45 -7.70 11.30
CA LEU A 23 1.89 -7.73 11.05
C LEU A 23 2.72 -7.23 12.23
N ALA A 24 2.20 -7.33 13.45
CA ALA A 24 2.78 -6.66 14.61
C ALA A 24 4.20 -7.18 14.93
N GLU A 25 4.41 -8.48 14.78
CA GLU A 25 5.70 -9.12 15.06
C GLU A 25 6.77 -8.66 14.05
N GLU A 26 6.44 -8.67 12.76
CA GLU A 26 7.34 -8.31 11.67
C GLU A 26 7.71 -6.82 11.70
N LEU A 27 6.72 -5.95 11.98
CA LEU A 27 6.94 -4.51 12.10
C LEU A 27 7.71 -4.13 13.37
N SER A 28 7.65 -4.95 14.43
CA SER A 28 8.41 -4.70 15.66
C SER A 28 9.88 -5.14 15.56
N THR A 29 10.22 -5.98 14.57
CA THR A 29 11.53 -6.63 14.49
C THR A 29 12.32 -6.26 13.25
N THR A 30 11.75 -6.46 12.06
CA THR A 30 12.50 -6.52 10.80
C THR A 30 12.11 -5.41 9.84
N VAL A 31 10.85 -4.97 9.85
CA VAL A 31 10.34 -3.96 8.93
C VAL A 31 10.21 -2.61 9.64
N HIS A 32 11.08 -1.67 9.29
CA HIS A 32 11.09 -0.34 9.93
C HIS A 32 9.89 0.54 9.53
N ALA A 33 9.50 0.50 8.25
CA ALA A 33 8.38 1.28 7.74
C ALA A 33 7.75 0.60 6.53
N LEU A 34 6.42 0.68 6.44
CA LEU A 34 5.64 0.11 5.35
C LEU A 34 4.65 1.15 4.82
N ALA A 35 4.79 1.55 3.55
CA ALA A 35 3.82 2.40 2.89
C ALA A 35 2.58 1.58 2.51
N LEU A 36 1.43 1.95 3.06
CA LEU A 36 0.16 1.26 2.82
C LEU A 36 -0.73 2.07 1.88
N HIS A 37 -1.08 1.46 0.75
CA HIS A 37 -2.16 1.89 -0.13
C HIS A 37 -3.31 0.91 0.05
N THR A 38 -4.42 1.36 0.65
CA THR A 38 -5.58 0.52 0.99
C THR A 38 -6.83 1.04 0.31
N TYR A 39 -7.55 0.15 -0.38
CA TYR A 39 -8.73 0.51 -1.15
C TYR A 39 -9.90 -0.44 -0.88
N THR A 40 -11.11 0.09 -0.87
CA THR A 40 -12.31 -0.74 -1.09
C THR A 40 -12.38 -1.20 -2.54
N ILE A 41 -13.18 -2.22 -2.83
CA ILE A 41 -13.41 -2.69 -4.20
C ILE A 41 -13.92 -1.54 -5.09
N LYS A 42 -14.86 -0.73 -4.59
CA LYS A 42 -15.41 0.42 -5.32
C LYS A 42 -14.36 1.52 -5.57
N GLU A 43 -13.53 1.82 -4.57
CA GLU A 43 -12.43 2.77 -4.73
C GLU A 43 -11.44 2.28 -5.78
N TRP A 44 -11.11 0.98 -5.76
CA TRP A 44 -10.21 0.34 -6.71
C TRP A 44 -10.71 0.37 -8.15
N GLU A 45 -11.98 0.02 -8.37
CA GLU A 45 -12.61 0.09 -9.69
C GLU A 45 -12.64 1.52 -10.25
N GLY A 46 -12.83 2.52 -9.38
CA GLY A 46 -12.83 3.93 -9.77
C GLY A 46 -11.46 4.50 -10.11
N LEU A 47 -10.35 3.83 -9.74
CA LEU A 47 -8.99 4.33 -9.96
C LEU A 47 -8.50 4.18 -11.40
N GLN A 48 -9.13 3.35 -12.26
CA GLN A 48 -8.84 3.25 -13.71
C GLN A 48 -7.32 3.33 -14.07
N ASP A 49 -6.48 2.49 -13.46
CA ASP A 49 -5.02 2.44 -13.67
C ASP A 49 -4.20 3.69 -13.26
N THR A 50 -4.77 4.62 -12.50
CA THR A 50 -4.05 5.82 -12.00
C THR A 50 -3.13 5.55 -10.80
N VAL A 51 -2.93 4.28 -10.43
CA VAL A 51 -1.95 3.93 -9.42
C VAL A 51 -0.58 4.34 -9.93
N PHE A 52 0.11 5.17 -9.15
CA PHE A 52 1.47 5.59 -9.45
C PHE A 52 2.38 4.36 -9.63
N ALA A 53 2.67 4.05 -10.90
CA ALA A 53 3.77 3.16 -11.21
C ALA A 53 5.06 3.81 -10.68
N SER A 54 5.93 3.00 -10.08
CA SER A 54 7.28 3.45 -9.78
C SER A 54 7.89 4.05 -11.06
N PRO A 55 8.65 5.16 -10.97
CA PRO A 55 9.30 5.72 -12.13
C PRO A 55 10.12 4.62 -12.84
N PRO A 56 10.23 4.66 -14.18
CA PRO A 56 10.97 3.64 -14.92
C PRO A 56 12.46 3.72 -14.56
N CYS A 57 12.87 3.02 -13.51
CA CYS A 57 14.24 3.03 -12.96
C CYS A 57 15.15 2.02 -13.66
N ARG A 58 14.99 1.88 -14.98
CA ARG A 58 15.84 1.01 -15.82
C ARG A 58 17.16 1.75 -16.09
N GLY A 59 18.04 1.77 -15.08
CA GLY A 59 19.48 2.05 -15.22
C GLY A 59 19.89 3.39 -15.83
N ALA A 60 19.60 4.52 -15.18
CA ALA A 60 20.29 5.78 -15.47
C ALA A 60 21.61 5.85 -14.68
N GLY A 61 22.54 4.96 -14.99
CA GLY A 61 23.79 4.79 -14.24
C GLY A 61 24.90 4.14 -15.05
N SER A 62 24.97 4.38 -16.36
CA SER A 62 26.16 4.19 -17.19
C SER A 62 25.92 4.82 -18.55
N ILE A 63 26.16 6.13 -18.64
CA ILE A 63 26.48 6.79 -19.91
C ILE A 63 27.99 6.99 -19.88
N ALA A 64 28.65 6.48 -20.93
CA ALA A 64 30.08 6.57 -21.18
C ALA A 64 30.57 8.02 -21.31
#